data_AF-A0A3D0MGI5-F1
#
_entry.id   AF-A0A3D0MGI5-F1
#
_cell.length_a   1.000
_cell.length_b   1.000
_cell.length_c   1.000
_cell.angle_alpha   90.00
_cell.angle_beta   90.00
_cell.angle_gamma   90.00
#
_symmetry.space_group_name_H-M   'P 1'
#
loop_
_entity.id
_entity.type
_entity.pdbx_description
1 polymer ?
#
loop_
_entity_poly.entity_id
_entity_poly.type
_entity_poly.pdbx_seq_one_letter_code
_entity_poly.pdbx_strand_id
1 'polypeptide(L)'
;YPLLKTTSPQYGIFSAGYRNGFGHPHQRVLSRFSSLDISTLASFEAGMISFELTGSGIVSPPEAYRCSNRHYWSWSGNRELCRYL
;
A
#
# COMPACT_ATOMS: atom_id res chain seq x y z
N TYR A 1 -6.63 -4.98 -18.25
CA TYR A 1 -5.37 -4.63 -17.58
C TYR A 1 -4.34 -5.75 -17.83
N PRO A 2 -3.68 -5.81 -19.01
CA PRO A 2 -2.83 -6.95 -19.38
C PRO A 2 -1.72 -7.23 -18.37
N LEU A 3 -0.91 -6.22 -18.01
CA LEU A 3 0.15 -6.38 -17.01
C LEU A 3 -0.36 -6.96 -15.69
N LEU A 4 -1.39 -6.36 -15.09
CA LEU A 4 -1.94 -6.81 -13.80
C LEU A 4 -2.51 -8.24 -13.88
N LYS A 5 -3.12 -8.61 -15.01
CA LYS A 5 -3.66 -9.96 -15.22
C LYS A 5 -2.55 -10.99 -15.43
N THR A 6 -1.47 -10.62 -16.12
CA THR A 6 -0.34 -11.51 -16.39
C THR A 6 0.50 -11.73 -15.13
N THR A 7 0.74 -10.70 -14.33
CA THR A 7 1.57 -10.83 -13.12
C THR A 7 0.78 -11.25 -11.89
N SER A 8 -0.55 -11.07 -11.89
CA SER A 8 -1.46 -11.41 -10.79
C SER A 8 -0.87 -11.10 -9.40
N PRO A 9 -0.44 -9.84 -9.15
CA PRO A 9 0.34 -9.54 -7.96
C PRO A 9 -0.53 -9.60 -6.70
N GLN A 10 0.07 -9.98 -5.57
CA GLN A 10 -0.59 -9.93 -4.27
C GLN A 10 -0.80 -8.49 -3.78
N TYR A 11 0.17 -7.60 -4.06
CA TYR A 11 0.16 -6.21 -3.62
C TYR A 11 0.50 -5.23 -4.75
N GLY A 12 -0.20 -4.09 -4.78
CA GLY A 12 0.16 -2.90 -5.53
C GLY A 12 0.68 -1.80 -4.61
N ILE A 13 1.93 -1.37 -4.80
CA ILE A 13 2.55 -0.34 -3.95
C ILE A 13 2.62 0.99 -4.69
N PHE A 14 2.08 2.03 -4.07
CA PHE A 14 2.10 3.40 -4.61
C PHE A 14 3.07 4.27 -3.81
N SER A 15 4.20 4.60 -4.44
CA SER A 15 5.14 5.60 -3.94
C SER A 15 4.61 6.99 -4.25
N ALA A 16 3.86 7.57 -3.31
CA ALA A 16 3.33 8.92 -3.43
C ALA A 16 3.58 9.72 -2.14
N GLY A 17 3.66 11.04 -2.29
CA GLY A 17 3.82 11.99 -1.19
C GLY A 17 2.48 12.40 -0.60
N TYR A 18 2.46 12.74 0.69
CA TYR A 18 1.27 13.27 1.34
C TYR A 18 0.80 14.57 0.66
N ARG A 19 -0.49 14.64 0.34
CA ARG A 19 -1.12 15.76 -0.38
C ARG A 19 -0.41 16.14 -1.69
N ASN A 20 0.13 15.14 -2.39
CA ASN A 20 0.67 15.34 -3.73
C ASN A 20 -0.41 15.99 -4.66
N GLY A 21 -0.07 17.12 -5.27
CA GLY A 21 -1.01 17.93 -6.07
C GLY A 21 -1.44 17.30 -7.41
N PHE A 22 -0.77 16.23 -7.84
CA PHE A 22 -1.12 15.49 -9.05
C PHE A 22 -2.19 14.41 -8.81
N GLY A 23 -2.62 14.20 -7.56
CA GLY A 23 -3.69 13.26 -7.24
C GLY A 23 -3.31 11.79 -7.43
N HIS A 24 -2.05 11.43 -7.13
CA HIS A 24 -1.60 10.04 -7.15
C HIS A 24 -1.94 9.28 -5.86
N PRO A 25 -2.33 8.00 -5.94
CA PRO A 25 -2.76 7.28 -7.15
C PRO A 25 -4.14 7.76 -7.63
N HIS A 26 -4.30 7.93 -8.95
CA HIS A 26 -5.58 8.37 -9.52
C HIS A 26 -6.66 7.31 -9.28
N GLN A 27 -7.90 7.73 -9.00
CA GLN A 27 -9.06 6.83 -8.83
C GLN A 27 -9.19 5.75 -9.91
N ARG A 28 -8.99 6.10 -11.19
CA ARG A 28 -9.01 5.14 -12.30
C ARG A 28 -7.93 4.07 -12.23
N VAL A 29 -6.86 4.25 -11.45
CA VAL A 29 -5.85 3.23 -11.15
C VAL A 29 -6.37 2.36 -10.02
N LEU A 30 -6.80 2.97 -8.90
CA LEU A 30 -7.36 2.26 -7.75
C LEU A 30 -8.51 1.31 -8.14
N SER A 31 -9.44 1.76 -8.99
CA SER A 31 -10.55 0.92 -9.47
C SER A 31 -10.08 -0.33 -10.22
N ARG A 32 -8.91 -0.29 -10.90
CA ARG A 32 -8.38 -1.45 -11.65
C ARG A 32 -7.85 -2.51 -10.70
N PHE A 33 -7.10 -2.08 -9.68
CA PHE A 33 -6.56 -2.96 -8.66
C PHE A 33 -7.70 -3.59 -7.86
N SER A 34 -8.67 -2.78 -7.42
CA SER A 34 -9.86 -3.26 -6.72
C SER A 34 -10.70 -4.23 -7.57
N SER A 35 -10.88 -3.99 -8.88
CA SER A 35 -11.62 -4.91 -9.76
C SER A 35 -10.94 -6.27 -9.99
N LEU A 36 -9.69 -6.42 -9.54
CA LEU A 36 -8.90 -7.64 -9.64
C LEU A 36 -8.55 -8.21 -8.25
N ASP A 37 -9.19 -7.71 -7.19
CA ASP A 37 -8.93 -8.11 -5.80
C ASP A 37 -7.46 -8.01 -5.37
N ILE A 38 -6.73 -7.05 -5.96
CA ILE A 38 -5.32 -6.79 -5.61
C ILE A 38 -5.29 -5.79 -4.45
N SER A 39 -4.68 -6.20 -3.33
CA SER A 39 -4.45 -5.31 -2.18
C SER A 39 -3.51 -4.18 -2.54
N THR A 40 -3.82 -2.95 -2.13
CA THR A 40 -2.97 -1.80 -2.42
C THR A 40 -2.49 -1.10 -1.16
N LEU A 41 -1.23 -0.64 -1.18
CA LEU A 41 -0.64 0.16 -0.12
C LEU A 41 -0.02 1.43 -0.71
N ALA A 42 -0.04 2.51 0.04
CA ALA A 42 0.58 3.76 -0.36
C ALA A 42 1.50 4.34 0.72
N SER A 43 2.68 4.79 0.30
CA SER A 43 3.68 5.35 1.23
C SER A 43 3.19 6.63 1.92
N PHE A 44 2.30 7.39 1.27
CA PHE A 44 1.75 8.59 1.89
C PHE A 44 0.79 8.29 3.03
N GLU A 45 0.31 7.05 3.21
CA GLU A 45 -0.54 6.63 4.33
C GLU A 45 0.26 5.80 5.34
N ALA A 46 0.99 4.79 4.84
CA ALA A 46 1.74 3.83 5.66
C ALA A 46 3.09 4.36 6.18
N GLY A 47 3.65 5.39 5.55
CA GLY A 47 5.05 5.76 5.72
C GLY A 47 5.97 4.79 4.97
N MET A 48 7.01 4.29 5.63
CA MET A 48 7.82 3.19 5.10
C MET A 48 7.01 1.90 5.14
N ILE A 49 7.04 1.14 4.04
CA ILE A 49 6.39 -0.17 3.90
C ILE A 49 7.51 -1.19 3.79
N SER A 50 7.57 -2.12 4.75
CA SER A 50 8.59 -3.17 4.80
C SER A 50 7.97 -4.52 4.46
N PHE A 51 8.67 -5.30 3.63
CA PHE A 51 8.31 -6.69 3.32
C PHE A 51 9.44 -7.60 3.77
N GLU A 52 9.07 -8.71 4.40
CA GLU A 52 9.97 -9.82 4.64
C GLU A 52 9.76 -10.87 3.55
N LEU A 53 10.83 -11.17 2.81
CA LEU A 53 10.80 -12.06 1.65
C LEU A 53 11.76 -13.22 1.85
N THR A 54 11.35 -14.40 1.40
CA THR A 54 12.20 -15.59 1.26
C THR A 54 12.13 -16.11 -0.18
N GLY A 55 12.83 -17.21 -0.48
CA GLY A 55 12.75 -17.84 -1.80
C GLY A 55 11.34 -18.33 -2.18
N SER A 56 10.44 -18.51 -1.21
CA SER A 56 9.03 -18.89 -1.43
C SER A 56 8.06 -17.71 -1.45
N GLY A 57 8.54 -16.47 -1.24
CA GLY A 57 7.71 -15.26 -1.28
C GLY A 57 7.62 -14.52 0.05
N ILE A 58 6.52 -13.78 0.24
CA ILE A 58 6.25 -12.97 1.44
C ILE A 58 5.95 -13.89 2.62
N VAL A 59 6.65 -13.71 3.74
CA VAL A 59 6.52 -14.59 4.92
C VAL A 59 5.66 -14.00 6.04
N SER A 60 5.41 -12.69 6.00
CA SER A 60 4.60 -11.97 7.00
C SER A 60 3.83 -10.83 6.34
N PRO A 61 2.69 -10.37 6.91
CA PRO A 61 2.03 -9.17 6.44
C PRO A 61 3.00 -7.98 6.41
N PRO A 62 2.91 -7.09 5.41
CA PRO A 62 3.83 -5.96 5.33
C PRO A 62 3.70 -5.03 6.52
N GLU A 63 4.84 -4.60 7.05
CA GLU A 63 4.86 -3.64 8.15
C GLU A 63 4.73 -2.22 7.60
N ALA A 64 3.78 -1.46 8.14
CA ALA A 64 3.67 -0.02 7.94
C ALA A 64 4.30 0.74 9.11
N TYR A 65 5.38 1.48 8.83
CA TYR A 65 6.15 2.18 9.86
C TYR A 65 5.33 3.17 10.69
N ARG A 66 4.32 3.83 10.10
CA ARG A 66 3.44 4.73 10.87
C ARG A 66 2.48 4.01 11.80
N CYS A 67 2.24 2.71 11.58
CA CYS A 67 1.46 1.87 12.46
C CYS A 67 2.26 1.45 13.69
N SER A 68 3.51 1.02 13.47
CA SER A 68 4.43 0.60 14.54
C SER A 68 5.05 1.77 15.30
N ASN A 69 5.34 2.89 14.64
CA ASN A 69 6.02 4.05 15.24
C ASN A 69 5.21 5.36 15.12
N ARG A 70 4.26 5.56 16.04
CA ARG A 70 3.23 6.62 15.97
C ARG A 70 3.69 8.05 16.34
N HIS A 71 4.99 8.29 16.54
CA HIS A 71 5.48 9.54 17.11
C HIS A 71 5.37 10.74 16.17
N TYR A 72 5.67 10.53 14.89
CA TYR A 72 5.77 11.60 13.90
C TYR A 72 4.88 11.26 12.70
N TRP A 73 4.16 12.27 12.20
CA TRP A 73 3.38 12.19 10.96
C TRP A 73 2.25 11.14 11.05
N SER A 74 1.66 11.01 12.24
CA SER A 74 0.47 10.21 12.51
C SER A 74 -0.79 11.09 12.46
N TRP A 75 -1.79 10.70 11.67
CA TRP A 75 -3.13 11.30 11.68
C TRP A 75 -4.20 10.22 11.70
N SER A 76 -5.46 10.60 11.92
CA SER A 76 -6.59 9.66 12.06
C SER A 76 -6.72 8.69 10.90
N GLY A 77 -6.46 9.13 9.67
CA GLY A 77 -6.54 8.32 8.45
C GLY A 77 -5.63 7.10 8.46
N ASN A 78 -4.47 7.14 9.12
CA ASN A 78 -3.59 5.99 9.20
C ASN A 78 -4.15 4.91 10.15
N ARG A 79 -5.09 5.24 11.05
CA ARG A 79 -5.61 4.28 12.04
C ARG A 79 -6.46 3.18 11.43
N GLU A 80 -7.18 3.44 10.33
CA GLU A 80 -7.93 2.39 9.63
C GLU A 80 -6.98 1.46 8.89
N LEU A 81 -5.98 2.00 8.20
CA LEU A 81 -4.94 1.21 7.55
C LEU A 81 -4.25 0.25 8.52
N CYS A 82 -3.94 0.70 9.74
CA CYS A 82 -3.32 -0.12 10.79
C CYS A 82 -4.22 -1.19 11.43
N ARG A 83 -5.50 -1.30 11.04
CA ARG A 83 -6.36 -2.41 11.50
C ARG A 83 -6.34 -3.61 10.55
N TYR A 84 -5.96 -3.39 9.31
CA TYR A 84 -5.98 -4.38 8.23
C TYR A 84 -4.58 -4.85 7.82
N LEU A 85 -3.54 -4.30 8.46
CA LEU A 85 -2.15 -4.72 8.42
C LEU A 85 -1.77 -5.29 9.78
#